data_AF-A0A9E4FF67-F1
#
_entry.id   AF-A0A9E4FF67-F1
#
_cell.length_a   1.000
_cell.length_b   1.000
_cell.length_c   1.000
_cell.angle_alpha   90.00
_cell.angle_beta   90.00
_cell.angle_gamma   90.00
#
_symmetry.space_group_name_H-M   'P 1'
#
loop_
_entity.id
_entity.type
_entity.pdbx_description
1 polymer ?
#
loop_
_entity_poly.entity_id
_entity_poly.type
_entity_poly.pdbx_seq_one_letter_code
_entity_poly.pdbx_strand_id
1 'polypeptide(L)'
;RSARGWYLIAYLQRDSADPADALQATDRSLALDSDTTTRALRAALRMRAKRFAGAAEDYAVLADSLPEDAYVHYWLGMARLAAGNCPAARPPLSRAVRLQPTWGQAHIAQTRADASCGDGDARRSARQRALQLLAASDNADTRVTVAITELGVGSADAARDAIADVGEETDTSWLDDAFGRNAPPTVPFPPDSDRWLPVEVRR
;
A
#
# COMPACT_ATOMS: atom_id res chain seq x y z
N ARG A 1 -1.74 33.68 9.00
CA ARG A 1 -0.95 32.84 8.05
C ARG A 1 -1.88 32.44 6.91
N SER A 2 -1.43 32.53 5.65
CA SER A 2 -2.20 32.08 4.47
C SER A 2 -2.22 30.55 4.37
N ALA A 3 -3.06 29.99 3.48
CA ALA A 3 -3.09 28.54 3.20
C ALA A 3 -1.68 28.03 2.85
N ARG A 4 -1.02 28.66 1.87
CA ARG A 4 0.37 28.36 1.51
C ARG A 4 1.35 28.45 2.69
N GLY A 5 1.17 29.41 3.59
CA GLY A 5 2.00 29.54 4.78
C GLY A 5 1.86 28.35 5.74
N TRP A 6 0.63 27.85 5.93
CA TRP A 6 0.38 26.65 6.72
C TRP A 6 0.88 25.37 6.05
N TYR A 7 0.72 25.25 4.72
CA TYR A 7 1.31 24.17 3.94
C TYR A 7 2.83 24.10 4.13
N LEU A 8 3.55 25.23 4.02
CA LEU A 8 5.01 25.26 4.20
C LEU A 8 5.43 24.81 5.60
N ILE A 9 4.68 25.18 6.63
CA ILE A 9 4.93 24.71 8.00
C ILE A 9 4.77 23.19 8.07
N ALA A 10 3.66 22.65 7.55
CA ALA A 10 3.43 21.21 7.50
C ALA A 10 4.56 20.49 6.74
N TYR A 11 4.97 21.03 5.60
CA TYR A 11 6.02 20.43 4.77
C TYR A 11 7.37 20.40 5.46
N LEU A 12 7.76 21.48 6.15
CA LEU A 12 9.02 21.53 6.90
C LEU A 12 9.02 20.58 8.11
N GLN A 13 7.84 20.31 8.68
CA GLN A 13 7.67 19.40 9.81
C GLN A 13 7.42 17.95 9.39
N ARG A 14 7.36 17.64 8.09
CA ARG A 14 6.87 16.34 7.60
C ARG A 14 7.72 15.14 8.03
N ASP A 15 8.99 15.38 8.34
CA ASP A 15 9.96 14.34 8.73
C ASP A 15 10.14 14.25 10.26
N SER A 16 9.48 15.13 11.02
CA SER A 16 9.50 15.15 12.49
C SER A 16 9.07 13.81 13.09
N ALA A 17 9.53 13.48 14.30
CA ALA A 17 9.17 12.22 14.96
C ALA A 17 7.66 12.11 15.26
N ASP A 18 7.01 13.22 15.60
CA ASP A 18 5.58 13.28 15.82
C ASP A 18 4.89 14.02 14.65
N PRO A 19 4.10 13.34 13.80
CA PRO A 19 3.37 13.99 12.71
C PRO A 19 2.24 14.93 13.17
N ALA A 20 1.93 15.02 14.48
CA ALA A 20 0.79 15.79 14.98
C ALA A 20 0.81 17.27 14.58
N ASP A 21 1.95 17.95 14.74
CA ASP A 21 2.08 19.38 14.39
C ASP A 21 1.93 19.60 12.88
N ALA A 22 2.57 18.74 12.08
CA ALA A 22 2.47 18.79 10.63
C ALA A 22 1.02 18.57 10.17
N LEU A 23 0.32 17.59 10.77
CA LEU A 23 -1.10 17.33 10.51
C LEU A 23 -1.97 18.53 10.88
N GLN A 24 -1.75 19.14 12.04
CA GLN A 24 -2.49 20.34 12.44
C GLN A 24 -2.27 21.49 11.44
N ALA A 25 -1.03 21.68 10.97
CA ALA A 25 -0.73 22.68 9.95
C ALA A 25 -1.43 22.36 8.62
N THR A 26 -1.52 21.09 8.19
CA THR A 26 -2.32 20.73 7.01
C THR A 26 -3.81 21.02 7.18
N ASP A 27 -4.37 20.77 8.37
CA ASP A 27 -5.79 21.07 8.64
C ASP A 27 -6.07 22.57 8.60
N ARG A 28 -5.16 23.39 9.15
CA ARG A 28 -5.26 24.86 9.05
C ARG A 28 -5.12 25.37 7.62
N SER A 29 -4.29 24.73 6.81
CA SER A 29 -4.15 25.06 5.38
C SER A 29 -5.44 24.72 4.63
N LEU A 30 -5.96 23.50 4.80
CA LEU A 30 -7.17 23.02 4.11
C LEU A 30 -8.47 23.71 4.55
N ALA A 31 -8.49 24.30 5.74
CA ALA A 31 -9.59 25.16 6.18
C ALA A 31 -9.63 26.51 5.45
N LEU A 32 -8.51 26.96 4.87
CA LEU A 32 -8.42 28.22 4.12
C LEU A 32 -8.54 27.99 2.61
N ASP A 33 -7.97 26.90 2.11
CA ASP A 33 -8.01 26.53 0.70
C ASP A 33 -7.94 25.01 0.53
N SER A 34 -8.86 24.45 -0.26
CA SER A 34 -9.01 23.01 -0.48
C SER A 34 -8.06 22.50 -1.59
N ASP A 35 -6.78 22.84 -1.47
CA ASP A 35 -5.75 22.51 -2.44
C ASP A 35 -5.33 21.02 -2.39
N THR A 36 -5.07 20.44 -3.57
CA THR A 36 -4.68 19.03 -3.73
C THR A 36 -3.28 18.76 -3.17
N THR A 37 -2.35 19.71 -3.27
CA THR A 37 -0.97 19.54 -2.76
C THR A 37 -0.95 19.37 -1.25
N THR A 38 -1.68 20.23 -0.53
CA THR A 38 -1.81 20.13 0.93
C THR A 38 -2.53 18.85 1.34
N ARG A 39 -3.57 18.44 0.59
CA ARG A 39 -4.29 17.20 0.85
C ARG A 39 -3.42 15.96 0.66
N ALA A 40 -2.57 15.94 -0.38
CA ALA A 40 -1.61 14.85 -0.62
C ALA A 40 -0.61 14.72 0.54
N LEU A 41 -0.07 15.85 1.02
CA LEU A 41 0.81 15.86 2.20
C LEU A 41 0.08 15.35 3.46
N ARG A 42 -1.17 15.77 3.69
CA ARG A 42 -1.96 15.27 4.83
C ARG A 42 -2.20 13.78 4.74
N ALA A 43 -2.56 13.28 3.56
CA ALA A 43 -2.78 11.85 3.33
C ALA A 43 -1.52 11.03 3.68
N ALA A 44 -0.35 11.49 3.21
CA ALA A 44 0.92 10.85 3.52
C ALA A 44 1.27 10.90 5.01
N LEU A 45 1.08 12.05 5.67
CA LEU A 45 1.27 12.18 7.11
C LEU A 45 0.32 11.28 7.91
N ARG A 46 -0.92 11.09 7.44
CA ARG A 46 -1.88 10.17 8.04
C ARG A 46 -1.46 8.71 7.88
N MET A 47 -0.89 8.32 6.73
CA MET A 47 -0.26 7.00 6.57
C MET A 47 0.84 6.78 7.61
N ARG A 48 1.75 7.76 7.76
CA ARG A 48 2.83 7.70 8.75
C ARG A 48 2.33 7.66 10.20
N ALA A 49 1.26 8.39 10.49
CA ALA A 49 0.60 8.38 11.80
C ALA A 49 -0.26 7.13 12.05
N LYS A 50 -0.25 6.13 11.14
CA LYS A 50 -1.11 4.94 11.14
C LYS A 50 -2.63 5.28 11.20
N ARG A 51 -3.01 6.49 10.75
CA ARG A 51 -4.41 6.97 10.64
C ARG A 51 -4.98 6.61 9.27
N PHE A 52 -5.01 5.32 8.96
CA PHE A 52 -5.24 4.80 7.60
C PHE A 52 -6.63 5.14 7.03
N ALA A 53 -7.69 5.12 7.86
CA ALA A 53 -9.03 5.49 7.40
C ALA A 53 -9.08 6.94 6.89
N GLY A 54 -8.55 7.89 7.66
CA GLY A 54 -8.46 9.28 7.24
C GLY A 54 -7.51 9.51 6.06
N ALA A 55 -6.46 8.70 5.91
CA ALA A 55 -5.61 8.73 4.71
C ALA A 55 -6.40 8.27 3.48
N ALA A 56 -7.20 7.22 3.60
CA ALA A 56 -8.04 6.71 2.52
C ALA A 56 -9.11 7.74 2.09
N GLU A 57 -9.68 8.50 3.03
CA GLU A 57 -10.58 9.62 2.73
C GLU A 57 -9.87 10.71 1.93
N ASP A 58 -8.68 11.14 2.35
CA ASP A 58 -7.92 12.17 1.62
C ASP A 58 -7.52 11.70 0.22
N TYR A 59 -7.03 10.47 0.09
CA TYR A 59 -6.70 9.89 -1.21
C TYR A 59 -7.92 9.67 -2.09
N ALA A 60 -9.12 9.42 -1.53
CA ALA A 60 -10.35 9.33 -2.32
C ALA A 60 -10.70 10.68 -2.95
N VAL A 61 -10.65 11.77 -2.17
CA VAL A 61 -10.89 13.12 -2.71
C VAL A 61 -9.83 13.51 -3.75
N LEU A 62 -8.56 13.10 -3.54
CA LEU A 62 -7.51 13.29 -4.54
C LEU A 62 -7.79 12.48 -5.81
N ALA A 63 -8.27 11.24 -5.70
CA ALA A 63 -8.57 10.39 -6.84
C ALA A 63 -9.71 10.96 -7.70
N ASP A 64 -10.68 11.63 -7.07
CA ASP A 64 -11.75 12.35 -7.77
C ASP A 64 -11.22 13.61 -8.48
N SER A 65 -10.26 14.31 -7.85
CA SER A 65 -9.66 15.53 -8.40
C SER A 65 -8.61 15.25 -9.49
N LEU A 66 -7.94 14.10 -9.40
CA LEU A 66 -6.80 13.67 -10.23
C LEU A 66 -7.06 12.24 -10.75
N PRO A 67 -8.09 12.03 -11.60
CA PRO A 67 -8.56 10.69 -11.98
C PRO A 67 -7.57 9.88 -12.84
N GLU A 68 -6.54 10.53 -13.37
CA GLU A 68 -5.48 9.92 -14.20
C GLU A 68 -4.13 9.81 -13.48
N ASP A 69 -4.07 10.19 -12.20
CA ASP A 69 -2.84 10.06 -11.41
C ASP A 69 -2.72 8.65 -10.81
N ALA A 70 -1.83 7.84 -11.39
CA ALA A 70 -1.58 6.47 -10.92
C ALA A 70 -1.13 6.42 -9.45
N TYR A 71 -0.36 7.41 -9.00
CA TYR A 71 0.20 7.48 -7.65
C TYR A 71 -0.89 7.65 -6.61
N VAL A 72 -1.86 8.52 -6.89
CA VAL A 72 -3.03 8.74 -6.02
C VAL A 72 -3.87 7.47 -5.90
N HIS A 73 -4.14 6.78 -7.02
CA HIS A 73 -4.90 5.53 -7.00
C HIS A 73 -4.17 4.41 -6.26
N TYR A 74 -2.84 4.33 -6.39
CA TYR A 74 -2.02 3.37 -5.66
C TYR A 74 -2.13 3.60 -4.15
N TRP A 75 -1.92 4.84 -3.69
CA TRP A 75 -1.96 5.13 -2.27
C TRP A 75 -3.37 5.10 -1.68
N LEU A 76 -4.43 5.37 -2.45
CA LEU A 76 -5.80 5.07 -2.05
C LEU A 76 -5.97 3.57 -1.75
N GLY A 77 -5.46 2.72 -2.64
CA GLY A 77 -5.44 1.28 -2.45
C GLY A 77 -4.67 0.86 -1.20
N MET A 78 -3.45 1.34 -1.04
CA MET A 78 -2.60 1.05 0.12
C MET A 78 -3.22 1.51 1.44
N ALA A 79 -3.79 2.72 1.48
CA ALA A 79 -4.48 3.23 2.67
C ALA A 79 -5.69 2.37 3.05
N ARG A 80 -6.46 1.89 2.06
CA ARG A 80 -7.58 0.98 2.30
C ARG A 80 -7.13 -0.40 2.79
N LEU A 81 -6.02 -0.94 2.27
CA LEU A 81 -5.42 -2.18 2.78
C LEU A 81 -4.99 -2.02 4.24
N ALA A 82 -4.27 -0.95 4.55
CA ALA A 82 -3.79 -0.68 5.90
C ALA A 82 -4.94 -0.44 6.90
N ALA A 83 -6.06 0.13 6.43
CA ALA A 83 -7.28 0.28 7.22
C ALA A 83 -8.07 -1.04 7.41
N GLY A 84 -7.62 -2.17 6.86
CA GLY A 84 -8.35 -3.44 6.88
C GLY A 84 -9.54 -3.51 5.90
N ASN A 85 -9.74 -2.47 5.08
CA ASN A 85 -10.80 -2.40 4.07
C ASN A 85 -10.39 -3.12 2.78
N CYS A 86 -10.06 -4.41 2.94
CA CYS A 86 -9.49 -5.29 1.93
C CYS A 86 -10.25 -5.27 0.58
N PRO A 87 -11.60 -5.43 0.54
CA PRO A 87 -12.33 -5.42 -0.73
C PRO A 87 -12.28 -4.05 -1.45
N ALA A 88 -12.29 -2.95 -0.70
CA ALA A 88 -12.32 -1.60 -1.24
C ALA A 88 -10.96 -1.15 -1.82
N ALA A 89 -9.87 -1.85 -1.48
CA ALA A 89 -8.52 -1.54 -1.96
C ALA A 89 -8.26 -2.03 -3.40
N ARG A 90 -8.96 -3.08 -3.85
CA ARG A 90 -8.69 -3.72 -5.14
C ARG A 90 -8.96 -2.79 -6.34
N PRO A 91 -10.09 -2.05 -6.42
CA PRO A 91 -10.35 -1.20 -7.59
C PRO A 91 -9.33 -0.06 -7.79
N PRO A 92 -8.92 0.71 -6.76
CA PRO A 92 -7.85 1.71 -6.90
C PRO A 92 -6.51 1.12 -7.33
N LEU A 93 -6.07 0.00 -6.75
CA LEU A 93 -4.82 -0.66 -7.16
C LEU A 93 -4.86 -1.10 -8.63
N SER A 94 -5.99 -1.67 -9.06
CA SER A 94 -6.21 -2.02 -10.47
C SER A 94 -6.19 -0.78 -11.38
N ARG A 95 -6.73 0.36 -10.93
CA ARG A 95 -6.66 1.62 -11.67
C ARG A 95 -5.23 2.14 -11.78
N ALA A 96 -4.45 2.08 -10.70
CA ALA A 96 -3.03 2.46 -10.71
C ALA A 96 -2.22 1.65 -11.72
N VAL A 97 -2.41 0.33 -11.75
CA VAL A 97 -1.75 -0.56 -12.72
C VAL A 97 -2.18 -0.25 -14.15
N ARG A 98 -3.47 0.06 -14.40
CA ARG A 98 -3.92 0.46 -15.75
C ARG A 98 -3.32 1.81 -16.20
N LEU A 99 -3.19 2.76 -15.29
CA LEU A 99 -2.64 4.09 -15.58
C LEU A 99 -1.13 4.06 -15.81
N GLN A 100 -0.41 3.22 -15.06
CA GLN A 100 1.03 3.04 -15.20
C GLN A 100 1.39 1.54 -15.25
N PRO A 101 1.31 0.90 -16.43
CA PRO A 101 1.54 -0.54 -16.57
C PRO A 101 2.95 -1.02 -16.24
N THR A 102 3.95 -0.14 -16.25
CA THR A 102 5.33 -0.42 -15.83
C THR A 102 5.54 -0.26 -14.31
N TRP A 103 4.46 0.07 -13.60
CA TRP A 103 4.23 0.19 -12.16
C TRP A 103 4.64 -1.01 -11.30
N GLY A 104 5.91 -1.43 -11.23
CA GLY A 104 6.29 -2.70 -10.57
C GLY A 104 5.71 -2.87 -9.15
N GLN A 105 5.81 -1.85 -8.29
CA GLN A 105 5.23 -1.90 -6.94
C GLN A 105 3.69 -1.93 -6.97
N ALA A 106 3.05 -1.26 -7.92
CA ALA A 106 1.60 -1.30 -8.08
C ALA A 106 1.10 -2.69 -8.49
N HIS A 107 1.84 -3.40 -9.36
CA HIS A 107 1.54 -4.80 -9.70
C HIS A 107 1.66 -5.73 -8.50
N ILE A 108 2.71 -5.56 -7.69
CA ILE A 108 2.91 -6.35 -6.46
C ILE A 108 1.77 -6.08 -5.47
N ALA A 109 1.44 -4.81 -5.22
CA ALA A 109 0.34 -4.45 -4.33
C ALA A 109 -1.01 -4.98 -4.81
N GLN A 110 -1.33 -4.84 -6.10
CA GLN A 110 -2.56 -5.39 -6.65
C GLN A 110 -2.60 -6.92 -6.53
N THR A 111 -1.50 -7.61 -6.83
CA THR A 111 -1.42 -9.07 -6.79
C THR A 111 -1.61 -9.60 -5.38
N ARG A 112 -0.92 -9.01 -4.39
CA ARG A 112 -1.08 -9.42 -2.99
C ARG A 112 -2.46 -9.06 -2.43
N ALA A 113 -3.04 -7.92 -2.83
CA ALA A 113 -4.41 -7.55 -2.47
C ALA A 113 -5.44 -8.54 -3.04
N ASP A 114 -5.30 -8.96 -4.29
CA ASP A 114 -6.21 -9.95 -4.89
C ASP A 114 -6.06 -11.33 -4.24
N ALA A 115 -4.85 -11.73 -3.85
CA ALA A 115 -4.63 -12.98 -3.11
C ALA A 115 -5.24 -12.95 -1.70
N SER A 116 -5.11 -11.82 -0.99
CA SER A 116 -5.55 -11.70 0.41
C SER A 116 -7.03 -11.37 0.55
N CYS A 117 -7.55 -10.52 -0.34
CA CYS A 117 -8.89 -9.93 -0.25
C CYS A 117 -9.86 -10.44 -1.34
N GLY A 118 -9.36 -11.16 -2.34
CA GLY A 118 -10.16 -11.64 -3.46
C GLY A 118 -10.87 -12.97 -3.18
N ASP A 119 -11.85 -13.27 -4.03
CA ASP A 119 -12.48 -14.59 -4.14
C ASP A 119 -11.54 -15.61 -4.83
N GLY A 120 -12.04 -16.83 -5.03
CA GLY A 120 -11.25 -17.91 -5.64
C GLY A 120 -10.74 -17.60 -7.05
N ASP A 121 -11.50 -16.86 -7.86
CA ASP A 121 -11.06 -16.45 -9.20
C ASP A 121 -9.95 -15.42 -9.11
N ALA A 122 -10.15 -14.38 -8.29
CA ALA A 122 -9.14 -13.35 -8.07
C ALA A 122 -7.83 -13.93 -7.51
N ARG A 123 -7.89 -14.91 -6.60
CA ARG A 123 -6.73 -15.62 -6.06
C ARG A 123 -5.99 -16.43 -7.12
N ARG A 124 -6.72 -17.14 -7.99
CA ARG A 124 -6.10 -17.87 -9.13
C ARG A 124 -5.43 -16.91 -10.10
N SER A 125 -6.07 -15.79 -10.46
CA SER A 125 -5.47 -14.77 -11.31
C SER A 125 -4.29 -14.05 -10.63
N ALA A 126 -4.32 -13.87 -9.32
CA ALA A 126 -3.18 -13.35 -8.55
C ALA A 126 -1.98 -14.30 -8.62
N ARG A 127 -2.21 -15.61 -8.43
CA ARG A 127 -1.15 -16.63 -8.56
C ARG A 127 -0.47 -16.59 -9.92
N GLN A 128 -1.25 -16.52 -11.00
CA GLN A 128 -0.69 -16.41 -12.36
C GLN A 128 0.17 -15.15 -12.54
N ARG A 129 -0.29 -14.00 -12.04
CA ARG A 129 0.49 -12.74 -12.09
C ARG A 129 1.74 -12.81 -11.22
N ALA A 130 1.68 -13.43 -10.05
CA ALA A 130 2.84 -13.57 -9.17
C ALA A 130 3.97 -14.37 -9.83
N LEU A 131 3.63 -15.45 -10.54
CA LEU A 131 4.60 -16.24 -11.31
C LEU A 131 5.19 -15.43 -12.49
N GLN A 132 4.39 -14.59 -13.15
CA GLN A 132 4.88 -13.68 -14.18
C GLN A 132 5.85 -12.63 -13.61
N LEU A 133 5.54 -12.08 -12.43
CA LEU A 133 6.42 -11.14 -11.73
C LEU A 133 7.74 -11.79 -11.33
N LEU A 134 7.69 -13.02 -10.80
CA LEU A 134 8.87 -13.82 -10.45
C LEU A 134 9.74 -14.10 -11.68
N ALA A 135 9.13 -14.51 -12.80
CA ALA A 135 9.85 -14.77 -14.05
C ALA A 135 10.50 -13.51 -14.64
N ALA A 136 9.89 -12.34 -14.44
CA ALA A 136 10.45 -11.06 -14.89
C ALA A 136 11.58 -10.54 -13.99
N SER A 137 11.49 -10.78 -12.68
CA SER A 137 12.53 -10.43 -11.70
C SER A 137 12.45 -11.34 -10.49
N ASP A 138 13.43 -12.23 -10.35
CA ASP A 138 13.56 -13.08 -9.18
C ASP A 138 14.23 -12.31 -8.04
N ASN A 139 13.45 -11.94 -7.02
CA ASN A 139 13.92 -11.28 -5.82
C ASN A 139 13.00 -11.62 -4.63
N ALA A 140 13.42 -11.20 -3.43
CA ALA A 140 12.67 -11.46 -2.20
C ALA A 140 11.19 -11.03 -2.27
N ASP A 141 10.90 -9.88 -2.90
CA ASP A 141 9.55 -9.34 -2.94
C ASP A 141 8.64 -10.11 -3.89
N THR A 142 9.15 -10.59 -5.03
CA THR A 142 8.40 -11.43 -5.97
C THR A 142 8.22 -12.83 -5.43
N ARG A 143 9.22 -13.41 -4.75
CA ARG A 143 9.12 -14.69 -4.03
C ARG A 143 8.09 -14.67 -2.90
N VAL A 144 8.12 -13.64 -2.05
CA VAL A 144 7.10 -13.43 -1.01
C VAL A 144 5.72 -13.21 -1.63
N THR A 145 5.63 -12.54 -2.78
CA THR A 145 4.36 -12.40 -3.51
C THR A 145 3.83 -13.75 -3.96
N VAL A 146 4.68 -14.62 -4.52
CA VAL A 146 4.29 -15.99 -4.88
C VAL A 146 3.78 -16.75 -3.66
N ALA A 147 4.50 -16.74 -2.54
CA ALA A 147 4.07 -17.40 -1.31
C ALA A 147 2.69 -16.93 -0.82
N ILE A 148 2.44 -15.63 -0.80
CA ILE A 148 1.12 -15.08 -0.45
C ILE A 148 0.03 -15.59 -1.39
N THR A 149 0.31 -15.70 -2.70
CA THR A 149 -0.68 -16.19 -3.67
C THR A 149 -0.91 -17.70 -3.59
N GLU A 150 0.12 -18.48 -3.28
CA GLU A 150 0.03 -19.92 -3.04
C GLU A 150 -0.80 -20.21 -1.77
N LEU A 151 -0.56 -19.46 -0.68
CA LEU A 151 -1.43 -19.48 0.50
C LEU A 151 -2.87 -19.05 0.17
N GLY A 152 -3.04 -18.08 -0.73
CA GLY A 152 -4.33 -17.66 -1.27
C GLY A 152 -5.16 -18.82 -1.83
N VAL A 153 -4.52 -19.79 -2.48
CA VAL A 153 -5.16 -20.98 -3.06
C VAL A 153 -5.04 -22.23 -2.18
N GLY A 154 -4.54 -22.11 -0.95
CA GLY A 154 -4.43 -23.20 0.02
C GLY A 154 -3.24 -24.13 -0.20
N SER A 155 -2.18 -23.64 -0.84
CA SER A 155 -0.97 -24.39 -1.18
C SER A 155 0.21 -23.98 -0.29
N ALA A 156 0.17 -24.34 1.00
CA ALA A 156 1.23 -23.99 1.95
C ALA A 156 2.61 -24.54 1.57
N ASP A 157 2.69 -25.72 0.97
CA ASP A 157 3.98 -26.33 0.59
C ASP A 157 4.66 -25.54 -0.52
N ALA A 158 3.92 -25.22 -1.60
CA ALA A 158 4.45 -24.36 -2.66
C ALA A 158 4.78 -22.94 -2.15
N ALA A 159 4.03 -22.46 -1.15
CA ALA A 159 4.35 -21.18 -0.51
C ALA A 159 5.67 -21.23 0.26
N ARG A 160 5.97 -22.34 0.96
CA ARG A 160 7.25 -22.53 1.65
C ARG A 160 8.40 -22.63 0.66
N ASP A 161 8.22 -23.42 -0.41
CA ASP A 161 9.22 -23.55 -1.47
C ASP A 161 9.58 -22.20 -2.09
N ALA A 162 8.56 -21.36 -2.35
CA ALA A 162 8.76 -20.05 -2.95
C ALA A 162 9.66 -19.12 -2.10
N ILE A 163 9.59 -19.22 -0.77
CA ILE A 163 10.40 -18.41 0.14
C ILE A 163 11.61 -19.14 0.75
N ALA A 164 11.89 -20.39 0.35
CA ALA A 164 13.00 -21.15 0.92
C ALA A 164 14.37 -20.48 0.70
N ASP A 165 14.54 -19.78 -0.43
CA ASP A 165 15.79 -19.09 -0.78
C ASP A 165 15.70 -17.56 -0.64
N VAL A 166 14.71 -17.01 0.09
CA VAL A 166 14.78 -15.57 0.40
C VAL A 166 15.88 -15.39 1.44
N GLY A 167 16.91 -14.62 1.09
CA GLY A 167 18.07 -14.43 1.96
C GLY A 167 17.68 -13.97 3.37
N GLU A 168 18.55 -14.23 4.35
CA GLU A 168 18.30 -14.02 5.79
C GLU A 168 17.87 -12.58 6.15
N GLU A 169 18.17 -11.59 5.30
CA GLU A 169 17.74 -10.20 5.48
C GLU A 169 16.23 -9.99 5.26
N THR A 170 15.55 -10.94 4.60
CA THR A 170 14.11 -10.86 4.34
C THR A 170 13.33 -11.50 5.47
N ASP A 171 12.78 -10.67 6.36
CA ASP A 171 11.86 -11.14 7.38
C ASP A 171 10.57 -11.70 6.78
N THR A 172 10.36 -13.00 6.93
CA THR A 172 9.14 -13.72 6.54
C THR A 172 8.32 -14.21 7.73
N SER A 173 8.74 -13.94 8.97
CA SER A 173 8.06 -14.39 10.20
C SER A 173 6.64 -13.83 10.33
N TRP A 174 6.36 -12.68 9.74
CA TRP A 174 5.02 -12.10 9.67
C TRP A 174 4.01 -12.98 8.88
N LEU A 175 4.48 -13.99 8.15
CA LEU A 175 3.65 -14.99 7.46
C LEU A 175 3.39 -16.25 8.28
N ASP A 176 3.97 -16.42 9.47
CA ASP A 176 3.88 -17.67 10.26
C ASP A 176 2.43 -18.07 10.56
N ASP A 177 1.59 -17.11 10.95
CA ASP A 177 0.15 -17.34 11.13
C ASP A 177 -0.54 -17.77 9.82
N ALA A 178 -0.15 -17.15 8.70
CA ALA A 178 -0.71 -17.48 7.39
C ALA A 178 -0.36 -18.92 6.98
N PHE A 179 0.87 -19.37 7.26
CA PHE A 179 1.29 -20.76 7.09
C PHE A 179 0.54 -21.72 8.01
N GLY A 180 0.36 -21.36 9.28
CA GLY A 180 -0.38 -22.18 10.25
C GLY A 180 -1.85 -22.38 9.84
N ARG A 181 -2.47 -21.36 9.25
CA ARG A 181 -3.86 -21.40 8.77
C ARG A 181 -4.01 -21.93 7.34
N ASN A 182 -2.92 -22.13 6.61
CA ASN A 182 -2.93 -22.41 5.16
C ASN A 182 -3.86 -21.45 4.40
N ALA A 183 -3.71 -20.16 4.69
CA ALA A 183 -4.57 -19.09 4.18
C ALA A 183 -3.72 -17.84 3.96
N PRO A 184 -4.09 -16.93 3.05
CA PRO A 184 -3.32 -15.71 2.84
C PRO A 184 -3.35 -14.83 4.10
N PRO A 185 -2.33 -13.97 4.31
CA PRO A 185 -2.34 -13.02 5.41
C PRO A 185 -3.52 -12.06 5.28
N THR A 186 -4.05 -11.59 6.41
CA THR A 186 -5.16 -10.61 6.41
C THR A 186 -4.73 -9.25 5.90
N VAL A 187 -3.43 -8.93 6.03
CA VAL A 187 -2.79 -7.72 5.52
C VAL A 187 -1.62 -8.14 4.61
N PRO A 188 -1.55 -7.67 3.35
CA PRO A 188 -0.60 -8.18 2.35
C PRO A 188 0.86 -7.69 2.48
N PHE A 189 1.20 -6.99 3.55
CA PHE A 189 2.56 -6.50 3.82
C PHE A 189 2.86 -6.53 5.32
N PRO A 190 4.16 -6.57 5.71
CA PRO A 190 4.53 -6.51 7.12
C PRO A 190 3.99 -5.24 7.79
N PRO A 191 3.40 -5.31 9.01
CA PRO A 191 2.75 -4.17 9.65
C PRO A 191 3.64 -2.93 9.86
N ASP A 192 4.94 -3.12 10.09
CA ASP A 192 5.90 -2.04 10.37
C ASP A 192 6.83 -1.74 9.17
N SER A 193 6.41 -2.13 7.97
CA SER A 193 7.20 -1.89 6.75
C SER A 193 7.05 -0.47 6.21
N ASP A 194 8.15 0.09 5.68
CA ASP A 194 8.16 1.33 4.89
C ASP A 194 7.29 1.27 3.61
N ARG A 195 6.82 0.07 3.24
CA ARG A 195 5.80 -0.12 2.19
C ARG A 195 4.53 0.68 2.45
N TRP A 196 4.20 0.93 3.72
CA TRP A 196 3.04 1.75 4.12
C TRP A 196 3.30 3.25 4.07
N LEU A 197 4.55 3.67 3.87
CA LEU A 197 4.94 5.07 3.92
C LEU A 197 5.09 5.64 2.51
N PRO A 198 4.33 6.68 2.14
CA PRO A 198 4.61 7.48 0.95
C PRO A 198 5.99 8.13 1.01
N VAL A 199 6.63 8.29 -0.14
CA VAL A 199 8.03 8.74 -0.23
C VAL A 199 8.23 10.14 0.38
N GLU A 200 7.18 10.96 0.38
CA GLU A 200 7.21 12.33 0.90
C GLU A 200 7.40 12.40 2.42
N VAL A 201 7.18 11.30 3.14
CA VAL A 201 7.22 11.22 4.60
C VAL A 201 8.13 10.10 5.13
N ARG A 202 8.91 9.47 4.24
CA ARG A 202 9.99 8.54 4.64
C ARG A 202 11.18 9.33 5.18
N ARG A 203 11.86 8.78 6.20
CA ARG A 203 13.11 9.33 6.72
C ARG A 203 14.29 8.98 5.84
#